data_AF-A0A094HDY8-F1
#
_entry.id   AF-A0A094HDY8-F1
#
_cell.length_a   1.000
_cell.length_b   1.000
_cell.length_c   1.000
_cell.angle_alpha   90.00
_cell.angle_beta   90.00
_cell.angle_gamma   90.00
#
_symmetry.space_group_name_H-M   'P 1'
#
loop_
_entity.id
_entity.type
_entity.pdbx_description
1 polymer ?
#
loop_
_entity_poly.entity_id
_entity_poly.type
_entity_poly.pdbx_seq_one_letter_code
_entity_poly.pdbx_strand_id
1 'polypeptide(L)'
;MADTKTKGYTAVSAPGKVLLAGGYLVLDRAYTGLVFGLSARIHVIVQDATTATAAEGGKEPLVVVRSPQFVDAEWRYSTAVLGDGAGVAVKQLESPSTSRNPFVETTLTYTLSYLLTTGLTTLPSLTITILADNDYYSQPTSTTTSPSTTT
;
A
#
# COMPACT_ATOMS: atom_id res chain seq x y z
N MET A 1 -19.44 31.63 -10.86
CA MET A 1 -19.31 30.29 -11.47
C MET A 1 -18.00 29.71 -10.94
N ALA A 2 -18.04 28.86 -9.92
CA ALA A 2 -16.84 28.30 -9.32
C ALA A 2 -16.36 27.12 -10.18
N ASP A 3 -15.14 27.25 -10.69
CA ASP A 3 -14.47 26.26 -11.51
C ASP A 3 -14.23 25.00 -10.67
N THR A 4 -14.96 23.92 -10.95
CA THR A 4 -14.84 22.66 -10.21
C THR A 4 -13.60 21.95 -10.72
N LYS A 5 -12.45 22.24 -10.10
CA LYS A 5 -11.17 21.58 -10.40
C LYS A 5 -11.35 20.07 -10.25
N THR A 6 -11.38 19.35 -11.36
CA THR A 6 -11.51 17.89 -11.36
C THR A 6 -10.33 17.32 -10.59
N LYS A 7 -10.61 16.64 -9.48
CA LYS A 7 -9.58 16.08 -8.61
C LYS A 7 -8.87 14.95 -9.34
N GLY A 8 -7.64 15.18 -9.76
CA GLY A 8 -6.84 14.20 -10.49
C GLY A 8 -6.58 12.96 -9.63
N TYR A 9 -6.55 11.80 -10.27
CA TYR A 9 -6.13 10.55 -9.65
C TYR A 9 -5.13 9.83 -10.55
N THR A 10 -4.20 9.11 -9.94
CA THR A 10 -3.27 8.23 -10.65
C THR A 10 -3.56 6.80 -10.23
N ALA A 11 -3.78 5.91 -11.19
CA ALA A 11 -3.99 4.49 -10.96
C ALA A 11 -2.83 3.69 -11.55
N VAL A 12 -2.25 2.79 -10.75
CA VAL A 12 -1.15 1.91 -11.15
C VAL A 12 -1.44 0.48 -10.70
N SER A 13 -0.75 -0.49 -11.28
CA SER A 13 -0.84 -1.88 -10.83
C SER A 13 0.49 -2.61 -10.92
N ALA A 14 0.66 -3.63 -10.07
CA ALA A 14 1.82 -4.49 -10.03
C ALA A 14 1.40 -5.97 -9.98
N PRO A 15 2.08 -6.87 -10.71
CA PRO A 15 1.76 -8.30 -10.68
C PRO A 15 2.26 -8.97 -9.40
N GLY A 16 1.59 -10.04 -9.00
CA GLY A 16 2.13 -11.02 -8.04
C GLY A 16 3.33 -11.76 -8.62
N LYS A 17 3.98 -12.59 -7.79
CA LYS A 17 5.15 -13.39 -8.19
C LYS A 17 5.09 -14.81 -7.65
N VAL A 18 5.63 -15.76 -8.39
CA VAL A 18 5.80 -17.14 -7.96
C VAL A 18 7.20 -17.66 -8.31
N LEU A 19 7.85 -18.33 -7.36
CA LEU A 19 9.10 -19.06 -7.61
C LEU A 19 8.74 -20.41 -8.24
N LEU A 20 9.00 -20.57 -9.54
CA LEU A 20 8.69 -21.80 -10.28
C LEU A 20 9.77 -22.87 -10.07
N ALA A 21 11.04 -22.46 -10.08
CA ALA A 21 12.17 -23.39 -9.94
C ALA A 21 13.29 -22.80 -9.07
N GLY A 22 14.08 -23.68 -8.46
CA GLY A 22 15.18 -23.34 -7.54
C GLY A 22 14.89 -23.79 -6.11
N GLY A 23 13.65 -23.63 -5.63
CA GLY A 23 13.27 -24.05 -4.27
C GLY A 23 14.23 -23.49 -3.21
N TYR A 24 14.67 -24.34 -2.29
CA TYR A 24 15.65 -23.95 -1.26
C TYR A 24 17.08 -23.77 -1.78
N LEU A 25 17.40 -24.20 -3.01
CA LEU A 25 18.75 -24.04 -3.55
C LEU A 25 19.14 -22.57 -3.71
N VAL A 26 18.16 -21.68 -3.90
CA VAL A 26 18.38 -20.24 -4.03
C VAL A 26 18.97 -19.60 -2.76
N LEU A 27 18.99 -20.32 -1.63
CA LEU A 27 19.66 -19.88 -0.40
C LEU A 27 21.19 -19.89 -0.55
N ASP A 28 21.72 -20.70 -1.47
CA ASP A 28 23.13 -20.69 -1.85
C ASP A 28 23.30 -19.88 -3.14
N ARG A 29 24.22 -18.91 -3.10
CA ARG A 29 24.52 -17.99 -4.20
C ARG A 29 25.02 -18.69 -5.47
N ALA A 30 25.47 -19.94 -5.36
CA ALA A 30 25.85 -20.74 -6.52
C ALA A 30 24.66 -21.15 -7.40
N TYR A 31 23.42 -21.07 -6.91
CA TYR A 31 22.22 -21.51 -7.64
C TYR A 31 21.24 -20.37 -7.90
N THR A 32 20.58 -20.41 -9.05
CA THR A 32 19.59 -19.42 -9.48
C THR A 32 18.18 -19.97 -9.41
N GLY A 33 17.21 -19.12 -9.04
CA GLY A 33 15.79 -19.42 -9.13
C GLY A 33 15.14 -18.86 -10.39
N LEU A 34 14.04 -19.47 -10.83
CA LEU A 34 13.19 -18.96 -11.90
C LEU A 34 11.88 -18.42 -11.30
N VAL A 35 11.59 -17.14 -11.52
CA VAL A 35 10.40 -16.46 -10.98
C VAL A 35 9.53 -15.97 -12.13
N PHE A 36 8.22 -16.21 -12.05
CA PHE A 36 7.24 -15.67 -12.99
C PHE A 36 6.40 -14.59 -12.32
N GLY A 37 6.10 -13.54 -13.09
CA GLY A 37 5.05 -12.58 -12.77
C GLY A 37 3.69 -13.20 -13.05
N LEU A 38 2.75 -13.03 -12.14
CA LEU A 38 1.39 -13.55 -12.27
C LEU A 38 0.47 -12.53 -12.92
N SER A 39 -0.64 -13.01 -13.50
CA SER A 39 -1.73 -12.15 -13.97
C SER A 39 -2.53 -11.54 -12.82
N ALA A 40 -2.55 -12.18 -11.64
CA ALA A 40 -3.14 -11.64 -10.42
C ALA A 40 -2.35 -10.41 -9.94
N ARG A 41 -3.05 -9.29 -9.75
CA ARG A 41 -2.44 -7.97 -9.52
C ARG A 41 -2.92 -7.29 -8.25
N ILE A 42 -2.06 -6.40 -7.76
CA ILE A 42 -2.43 -5.33 -6.84
C ILE A 42 -2.62 -4.06 -7.66
N HIS A 43 -3.72 -3.36 -7.43
CA HIS A 43 -4.07 -2.07 -8.01
C HIS A 43 -4.01 -0.99 -6.93
N VAL A 44 -3.41 0.16 -7.25
CA VAL A 44 -3.30 1.29 -6.33
C VAL A 44 -3.82 2.54 -7.00
N ILE A 45 -4.73 3.23 -6.32
CA ILE A 45 -5.26 4.53 -6.74
C ILE A 45 -4.76 5.57 -5.74
N VAL A 46 -4.00 6.55 -6.24
CA VAL A 46 -3.48 7.68 -5.46
C VAL A 46 -4.21 8.95 -5.87
N GLN A 47 -4.67 9.69 -4.86
CA GLN A 47 -5.37 10.96 -4.99
C GLN A 47 -4.80 11.93 -3.96
N ASP A 48 -4.84 13.23 -4.25
CA ASP A 48 -4.59 14.24 -3.21
C ASP A 48 -5.63 14.05 -2.09
N ALA A 49 -5.25 14.21 -0.82
CA ALA A 49 -6.24 14.16 0.26
C ALA A 49 -7.19 15.37 0.16
N THR A 50 -8.51 15.15 0.16
CA THR A 50 -9.51 16.24 0.10
C THR A 50 -9.65 17.00 1.41
N THR A 51 -8.95 16.60 2.46
CA THR A 51 -9.02 17.26 3.75
C THR A 51 -8.34 18.62 3.63
N ALA A 52 -9.15 19.61 3.22
CA ALA A 52 -8.91 21.03 3.31
C ALA A 52 -8.66 21.40 4.78
N THR A 53 -7.43 21.19 5.26
CA THR A 53 -6.82 21.99 6.32
C THR A 53 -5.35 22.30 5.98
N ALA A 54 -5.02 22.27 4.68
CA ALA A 54 -3.77 22.79 4.14
C ALA A 54 -4.02 24.15 3.46
N ALA A 55 -4.49 25.10 4.25
CA ALA A 55 -4.31 26.52 4.00
C ALA A 55 -4.36 27.17 5.39
N GLU A 56 -3.24 27.74 5.82
CA GLU A 56 -3.03 28.42 7.12
C GLU A 56 -2.81 27.51 8.35
N GLY A 57 -1.53 27.21 8.61
CA GLY A 57 -1.07 26.81 9.95
C GLY A 57 -0.49 25.39 10.06
N GLY A 58 0.76 25.21 9.63
CA GLY A 58 1.74 24.29 10.24
C GLY A 58 1.38 22.82 10.50
N LYS A 59 0.32 22.27 9.94
CA LYS A 59 -0.07 20.86 10.17
C LYS A 59 0.74 19.91 9.29
N GLU A 60 1.21 18.82 9.89
CA GLU A 60 1.94 17.75 9.21
C GLU A 60 1.10 17.12 8.08
N PRO A 61 1.71 16.77 6.93
CA PRO A 61 1.02 16.09 5.84
C PRO A 61 0.33 14.81 6.31
N LEU A 62 -0.90 14.59 5.83
CA LEU A 62 -1.72 13.43 6.17
C LEU A 62 -1.78 12.45 5.00
N VAL A 63 -1.34 11.22 5.25
CA VAL A 63 -1.48 10.10 4.30
C VAL A 63 -2.51 9.11 4.83
N VAL A 64 -3.59 8.93 4.09
CA VAL A 64 -4.63 7.94 4.38
C VAL A 64 -4.46 6.76 3.43
N VAL A 65 -4.25 5.56 3.97
CA VAL A 65 -4.14 4.33 3.21
C VAL A 65 -5.30 3.44 3.55
N ARG A 66 -6.06 2.98 2.55
CA ARG A 66 -7.23 2.12 2.76
C ARG A 66 -7.22 0.92 1.84
N SER A 67 -7.79 -0.17 2.31
CA SER A 67 -7.89 -1.45 1.60
C SER A 67 -9.33 -1.99 1.72
N PRO A 68 -10.26 -1.57 0.85
CA PRO A 68 -11.69 -1.84 1.01
C PRO A 68 -12.09 -3.32 1.08
N GLN A 69 -11.27 -4.24 0.57
CA GLN A 69 -11.52 -5.69 0.69
C GLN A 69 -11.39 -6.24 2.12
N PHE A 70 -10.92 -5.46 3.08
CA PHE A 70 -10.76 -5.88 4.48
C PHE A 70 -11.55 -4.96 5.42
N VAL A 71 -12.05 -5.54 6.53
CA VAL A 71 -12.78 -4.81 7.57
C VAL A 71 -11.84 -3.88 8.32
N ASP A 72 -12.28 -2.65 8.55
CA ASP A 72 -11.55 -1.59 9.25
C ASP A 72 -10.12 -1.33 8.74
N ALA A 73 -9.85 -1.69 7.48
CA ALA A 73 -8.52 -1.56 6.88
C ALA A 73 -8.31 -0.16 6.31
N GLU A 74 -8.27 0.81 7.22
CA GLU A 74 -7.81 2.17 6.98
C GLU A 74 -6.75 2.53 8.00
N TRP A 75 -5.61 3.01 7.52
CA TRP A 75 -4.48 3.50 8.30
C TRP A 75 -4.23 4.95 7.95
N ARG A 76 -3.95 5.77 8.96
CA ARG A 76 -3.65 7.18 8.82
C ARG A 76 -2.25 7.45 9.32
N TYR A 77 -1.49 8.23 8.58
CA TYR A 77 -0.10 8.53 8.90
C TYR A 77 0.17 10.02 8.80
N SER A 78 1.00 10.54 9.71
CA SER A 78 1.72 11.78 9.47
C SER A 78 3.11 11.48 8.93
N THR A 79 3.58 12.36 8.03
CA THR A 79 4.90 12.23 7.43
C THR A 79 5.69 13.51 7.63
N ALA A 80 6.93 13.40 8.10
CA ALA A 80 7.82 14.53 8.31
C ALA A 80 9.22 14.23 7.78
N VAL A 81 9.88 15.23 7.18
CA VAL A 81 11.29 15.11 6.82
C VAL A 81 12.12 15.04 8.10
N LEU A 82 13.05 14.09 8.19
CA LEU A 82 13.97 13.97 9.31
C LEU A 82 14.86 15.22 9.41
N GLY A 83 15.29 15.55 10.63
CA GLY A 83 16.07 16.78 10.90
C GLY A 83 17.43 16.84 10.20
N ASP A 84 17.99 15.69 9.80
CA ASP A 84 19.20 15.58 9.00
C ASP A 84 18.95 15.68 7.48
N GLY A 85 17.68 15.77 7.06
CA GLY A 85 17.27 15.79 5.65
C GLY A 85 17.45 14.46 4.92
N ALA A 86 17.85 13.38 5.60
CA ALA A 86 18.25 12.12 4.98
C ALA A 86 17.10 11.11 4.84
N GLY A 87 15.86 11.51 5.16
CA GLY A 87 14.70 10.64 4.98
C GLY A 87 13.41 11.22 5.52
N VAL A 88 12.38 10.38 5.52
CA VAL A 88 11.02 10.71 5.97
C VAL A 88 10.64 9.80 7.13
N ALA A 89 10.27 10.40 8.26
CA ALA A 89 9.60 9.72 9.35
C ALA A 89 8.12 9.52 9.00
N VAL A 90 7.62 8.30 9.20
CA VAL A 90 6.19 7.95 9.06
C VAL A 90 5.67 7.54 10.43
N LYS A 91 4.67 8.27 10.93
CA LYS A 91 4.06 7.99 12.24
C LYS A 91 2.58 7.65 12.05
N GLN A 92 2.16 6.49 12.54
CA GLN A 92 0.74 6.13 12.55
C GLN A 92 -0.03 7.05 13.50
N LEU A 93 -1.16 7.54 13.02
CA LEU A 93 -2.15 8.33 13.75
C LEU A 93 -3.34 7.45 14.14
N GLU A 94 -4.28 8.01 14.89
CA GLU A 94 -5.55 7.34 15.17
C GLU A 94 -6.31 7.04 13.86
N SER A 95 -6.66 5.78 13.69
CA SER A 95 -7.31 5.25 12.48
C SER A 95 -8.27 4.12 12.82
N PRO A 96 -9.23 3.79 11.94
CA PRO A 96 -10.12 2.65 12.13
C PRO A 96 -9.36 1.34 12.38
N SER A 97 -8.26 1.12 11.65
CA SER A 97 -7.35 0.02 11.96
C SER A 97 -6.51 0.37 13.17
N THR A 98 -6.55 -0.49 14.20
CA THR A 98 -5.73 -0.35 15.40
C THR A 98 -4.39 -1.10 15.29
N SER A 99 -4.27 -2.03 14.34
CA SER A 99 -3.02 -2.75 14.10
C SER A 99 -2.08 -1.95 13.21
N ARG A 100 -0.79 -2.03 13.52
CA ARG A 100 0.26 -1.45 12.66
C ARG A 100 0.36 -2.22 11.35
N ASN A 101 0.60 -1.49 10.27
CA ASN A 101 0.89 -2.06 8.97
C ASN A 101 2.35 -1.75 8.58
N PRO A 102 3.32 -2.58 8.98
CA PRO A 102 4.73 -2.31 8.73
C PRO A 102 5.06 -2.28 7.24
N PHE A 103 4.29 -2.98 6.40
CA PHE A 103 4.49 -2.97 4.94
C PHE A 103 4.17 -1.60 4.35
N VAL A 104 3.05 -1.00 4.76
CA VAL A 104 2.66 0.35 4.32
C VAL A 104 3.62 1.38 4.88
N GLU A 105 3.95 1.33 6.18
CA GLU A 105 4.88 2.26 6.83
C GLU A 105 6.26 2.25 6.16
N THR A 106 6.79 1.06 5.91
CA THR A 106 8.08 0.86 5.23
C THR A 106 8.03 1.42 3.82
N THR A 107 6.97 1.11 3.06
CA THR A 107 6.80 1.59 1.69
C THR A 107 6.76 3.12 1.63
N LEU A 108 5.98 3.77 2.51
CA LEU A 108 5.90 5.23 2.58
C LEU A 108 7.26 5.85 2.97
N THR A 109 7.92 5.29 3.98
CA THR A 109 9.23 5.76 4.47
C THR A 109 10.25 5.78 3.33
N TYR A 110 10.46 4.64 2.66
CA TYR A 110 11.49 4.54 1.62
C TYR A 110 11.09 5.28 0.34
N THR A 111 9.83 5.20 -0.08
CA THR A 111 9.39 5.86 -1.32
C THR A 111 9.47 7.37 -1.20
N LEU A 112 8.95 7.96 -0.11
CA LEU A 112 9.02 9.41 0.08
C LEU A 112 10.45 9.88 0.29
N SER A 113 11.28 9.13 1.03
CA SER A 113 12.71 9.44 1.18
C SER A 113 13.43 9.44 -0.17
N TYR A 114 13.18 8.45 -1.02
CA TYR A 114 13.74 8.42 -2.37
C TYR A 114 13.24 9.60 -3.22
N LEU A 115 11.95 9.93 -3.15
CA LEU A 115 11.38 11.06 -3.89
C LEU A 115 11.99 12.40 -3.46
N LEU A 116 12.33 12.59 -2.18
CA LEU A 116 13.07 13.78 -1.72
C LEU A 116 14.43 13.90 -2.42
N THR A 117 15.15 12.79 -2.62
CA THR A 117 16.46 12.81 -3.31
C THR A 117 16.35 13.08 -4.81
N THR A 118 15.16 12.87 -5.41
CA THR A 118 14.92 13.06 -6.84
C THR A 118 14.20 14.37 -7.18
N GLY A 119 13.88 15.21 -6.18
CA GLY A 119 13.37 16.57 -6.39
C GLY A 119 12.01 16.88 -5.77
N LEU A 120 11.43 16.00 -4.95
CA LEU A 120 10.23 16.32 -4.17
C LEU A 120 10.55 17.39 -3.12
N THR A 121 9.93 18.57 -3.23
CA THR A 121 10.20 19.71 -2.35
C THR A 121 9.32 19.74 -1.10
N THR A 122 8.13 19.14 -1.18
CA THR A 122 7.13 19.15 -0.10
C THR A 122 6.44 17.81 -0.01
N LEU A 123 6.29 17.28 1.20
CA LEU A 123 5.57 16.04 1.43
C LEU A 123 4.07 16.24 1.19
N PRO A 124 3.43 15.41 0.33
CA PRO A 124 2.02 15.58 -0.02
C PRO A 124 1.08 14.94 1.01
N SER A 125 -0.11 15.50 1.14
CA SER A 125 -1.24 14.80 1.78
C SER A 125 -1.96 13.93 0.74
N LEU A 126 -2.06 12.63 0.99
CA LEU A 126 -2.50 11.65 0.00
C LEU A 126 -3.64 10.77 0.54
N THR A 127 -4.50 10.32 -0.37
CA THR A 127 -5.39 9.18 -0.18
C THR A 127 -4.96 8.07 -1.12
N ILE A 128 -4.56 6.94 -0.56
CA ILE A 128 -4.06 5.76 -1.28
C ILE A 128 -5.06 4.62 -1.06
N THR A 129 -5.65 4.13 -2.13
CA THR A 129 -6.57 2.98 -2.09
C THR A 129 -5.87 1.77 -2.69
N ILE A 130 -5.71 0.71 -1.92
CA ILE A 130 -5.10 -0.56 -2.32
C ILE A 130 -6.21 -1.57 -2.59
N LEU A 131 -6.22 -2.13 -3.79
CA LEU A 131 -7.13 -3.17 -4.25
C LEU A 131 -6.28 -4.35 -4.72
N ALA A 132 -6.77 -5.57 -4.56
CA ALA A 132 -6.11 -6.74 -5.11
C ALA A 132 -7.13 -7.66 -5.76
N ASP A 133 -6.72 -8.32 -6.84
CA ASP A 133 -7.52 -9.38 -7.45
C ASP A 133 -7.77 -10.51 -6.45
N ASN A 134 -8.94 -11.16 -6.55
CA ASN A 134 -9.25 -12.31 -5.68
C ASN A 134 -8.19 -13.43 -5.83
N ASP A 135 -7.69 -13.63 -7.05
CA ASP A 135 -6.66 -14.63 -7.37
C ASP A 135 -5.28 -14.29 -6.79
N TYR A 136 -5.11 -13.08 -6.23
CA TYR A 136 -3.91 -12.73 -5.47
C TYR A 136 -3.88 -13.43 -4.10
N TYR A 137 -5.04 -13.82 -3.58
CA TYR A 137 -5.16 -14.49 -2.28
C TYR A 137 -5.23 -16.00 -2.44
N SER A 138 -4.60 -16.71 -1.50
CA SER A 138 -4.82 -18.14 -1.35
C SER A 138 -6.26 -18.37 -0.90
N GLN A 139 -7.11 -18.89 -1.77
CA GLN A 139 -8.47 -19.23 -1.41
C GLN A 139 -8.46 -20.43 -0.43
N PRO A 140 -9.19 -20.36 0.70
CA PRO A 140 -9.33 -21.52 1.56
C PRO A 140 -10.05 -22.63 0.79
N THR A 141 -9.57 -23.86 0.92
CA THR A 141 -10.21 -25.03 0.32
C THR A 141 -11.63 -25.14 0.86
N SER A 142 -12.64 -24.97 0.01
CA SER A 142 -14.03 -25.19 0.38
C SER A 142 -14.23 -26.68 0.66
N THR A 143 -14.17 -27.09 1.92
CA THR A 143 -14.62 -28.43 2.33
C THR A 143 -16.14 -28.45 2.28
N THR A 144 -16.71 -28.73 1.11
CA THR A 144 -18.11 -29.09 0.99
C THR A 144 -18.28 -30.48 1.59
N THR A 145 -18.51 -30.53 2.91
CA THR A 145 -19.00 -31.74 3.57
C THR A 145 -20.45 -31.91 3.16
N SER A 146 -20.69 -32.70 2.12
CA SER A 146 -22.03 -33.20 1.81
C SER A 146 -22.53 -34.00 3.02
N PRO A 147 -23.71 -33.69 3.60
CA PRO A 147 -24.25 -34.50 4.68
C PRO A 147 -24.62 -35.87 4.10
N SER A 148 -23.90 -36.90 4.52
CA SER A 148 -24.27 -38.29 4.25
C SER A 148 -25.56 -38.60 5.00
N THR A 149 -26.68 -38.65 4.27
CA THR A 149 -27.95 -39.17 4.77
C THR A 149 -27.82 -40.69 4.93
N THR A 150 -27.56 -41.16 6.16
CA THR A 150 -27.67 -42.58 6.49
C THR A 150 -29.15 -42.92 6.66
N THR A 151 -29.62 -43.87 5.86
CA THR A 151 -30.95 -44.50 5.97
C THR A 151 -30.85 -45.74 6.84
#